data_AF-A0A2J6SXA7-F1
#
_entry.id   AF-A0A2J6SXA7-F1
#
_cell.length_a   1.000
_cell.length_b   1.000
_cell.length_c   1.000
_cell.angle_alpha   90.00
_cell.angle_beta   90.00
_cell.angle_gamma   90.00
#
_symmetry.space_group_name_H-M   'P 1'
#
loop_
_entity.id
_entity.type
_entity.pdbx_description
1 polymer ?
#
loop_
_entity_poly.entity_id
_entity_poly.type
_entity_poly.pdbx_seq_one_letter_code
_entity_poly.pdbx_strand_id
1 'polypeptide(L)'
;MPTVSDIPTQAAGLGGDASAILTETLKLDNQGRNLAVENLSPLDNWYYPIEIKNDLQGVDLPPEFIEEALTCGWEYTRCIIPHYTNWDRYIAFTRTVIIGIIAEFRGSLVDIAAGNNLLGYNLVEILDTLFAGTPGRDEMARHFRAFLLFSAEKSSDRRESDLFRRYVNSLARSPREWFRLRDSDALARYSMAAALACNDFDEVWFTDAEFEILSEVGITLYDAVAFHKHRAEGETNSTFAYADYKMRKECFRRSREVLWSLDVAWAHSPGHLCVTNFLRSFGGPIHIMMRRYRFVEDGLMIGRSETEEVVAQTRQNVKLWNRVDATEMPSASAQSARYRKVIAGSNTLLIEGLADMLEGGNEGFCGKCAYRYKLSYGAQASEQFGGVELCVGCKEEWRSYLESLPARAAKVFPILEKVSVSNGVKGGLARN
;
A
#
# COMPACT_ATOMS: atom_id res chain seq x y z
N MET A 1 -29.23 -35.39 -18.80
CA MET A 1 -28.86 -36.13 -20.02
C MET A 1 -29.94 -35.85 -21.05
N PRO A 2 -29.59 -35.26 -22.20
CA PRO A 2 -29.07 -36.07 -23.30
C PRO A 2 -27.76 -35.55 -23.92
N THR A 3 -27.13 -36.44 -24.66
CA THR A 3 -25.84 -36.37 -25.37
C THR A 3 -26.02 -36.20 -26.87
N VAL A 4 -25.11 -35.38 -27.44
CA VAL A 4 -24.33 -35.51 -28.70
C VAL A 4 -25.02 -35.96 -30.01
N SER A 5 -24.79 -35.10 -31.03
CA SER A 5 -24.43 -35.33 -32.45
C SER A 5 -25.34 -34.48 -33.36
N ASP A 6 -24.91 -33.68 -34.34
CA ASP A 6 -23.85 -33.80 -35.35
C ASP A 6 -23.58 -32.44 -36.06
N ILE A 7 -22.68 -32.51 -37.06
CA ILE A 7 -22.50 -31.69 -38.30
C ILE A 7 -21.64 -30.39 -38.16
N PRO A 8 -20.82 -30.00 -39.18
CA PRO A 8 -19.43 -30.42 -39.37
C PRO A 8 -18.48 -29.24 -39.72
N THR A 9 -17.18 -29.56 -39.75
CA THR A 9 -16.09 -28.71 -40.24
C THR A 9 -16.18 -28.42 -41.74
N GLN A 10 -16.01 -27.16 -42.15
CA GLN A 10 -15.34 -26.81 -43.41
C GLN A 10 -14.62 -25.46 -43.29
N ALA A 11 -13.35 -25.49 -43.70
CA ALA A 11 -12.38 -24.40 -43.68
C ALA A 11 -12.25 -23.74 -45.07
N ALA A 12 -12.05 -22.43 -45.08
CA ALA A 12 -11.31 -21.62 -46.05
C ALA A 12 -11.41 -20.16 -45.55
N GLY A 13 -10.38 -19.33 -45.39
CA GLY A 13 -8.97 -19.41 -45.73
C GLY A 13 -8.50 -17.97 -45.99
N LEU A 14 -7.63 -17.42 -45.13
CA LEU A 14 -6.72 -16.30 -45.36
C LEU A 14 -5.62 -16.52 -44.29
N GLY A 15 -4.37 -16.89 -44.59
CA GLY A 15 -3.51 -16.49 -45.69
C GLY A 15 -2.54 -15.43 -45.18
N GLY A 16 -1.51 -15.85 -44.43
CA GLY A 16 -0.51 -14.95 -43.83
C GLY A 16 0.53 -15.76 -43.04
N ASP A 17 1.61 -16.11 -43.72
CA ASP A 17 2.71 -16.97 -43.32
C ASP A 17 3.54 -16.36 -42.17
N ALA A 18 3.56 -17.01 -41.01
CA ALA A 18 4.39 -16.65 -39.86
C ALA A 18 5.17 -17.86 -39.35
N SER A 19 5.73 -18.66 -40.27
CA SER A 19 6.64 -19.76 -39.94
C SER A 19 7.96 -19.63 -40.70
N ALA A 20 8.72 -18.59 -40.38
CA ALA A 20 10.18 -18.58 -40.55
C ALA A 20 10.75 -17.33 -39.90
N ILE A 21 11.50 -17.51 -38.81
CA ILE A 21 12.79 -16.89 -38.47
C ILE A 21 12.98 -17.06 -36.96
N LEU A 22 13.69 -18.11 -36.57
CA LEU A 22 14.56 -18.18 -35.41
C LEU A 22 15.41 -19.45 -35.56
N THR A 23 16.29 -19.44 -36.56
CA THR A 23 17.40 -20.39 -36.63
C THR A 23 18.50 -19.84 -35.73
N GLU A 24 18.44 -20.15 -34.45
CA GLU A 24 19.46 -19.68 -33.50
C GLU A 24 20.68 -20.61 -33.54
N THR A 25 21.85 -19.99 -33.71
CA THR A 25 23.14 -20.69 -33.82
C THR A 25 23.57 -21.14 -32.43
N LEU A 26 23.48 -22.45 -32.17
CA LEU A 26 24.02 -23.10 -30.97
C LEU A 26 25.52 -22.79 -30.83
N LYS A 27 25.91 -22.04 -29.79
CA LYS A 27 27.30 -22.00 -29.32
C LYS A 27 27.43 -22.97 -28.14
N LEU A 28 28.17 -24.06 -28.37
CA LEU A 28 28.59 -24.98 -27.32
C LEU A 28 29.71 -24.35 -26.50
N ASP A 29 29.70 -24.51 -25.18
CA ASP A 29 30.87 -24.23 -24.36
C ASP A 29 31.91 -25.37 -24.49
N ASN A 30 33.12 -25.14 -23.99
CA ASN A 30 34.24 -26.11 -24.05
C ASN A 30 34.00 -27.40 -23.24
N GLN A 31 32.80 -27.63 -22.69
CA GLN A 31 32.42 -28.81 -21.93
C GLN A 31 31.18 -29.54 -22.47
N GLY A 32 30.64 -29.13 -23.62
CA GLY A 32 29.58 -29.86 -24.31
C GLY A 32 28.26 -29.93 -23.53
N ARG A 33 27.98 -28.96 -22.65
CA ARG A 33 26.69 -28.87 -21.96
C ARG A 33 25.71 -28.03 -22.76
N ASN A 34 24.52 -28.58 -23.02
CA ASN A 34 23.39 -27.82 -23.52
C ASN A 34 22.99 -26.79 -22.45
N LEU A 35 23.16 -25.51 -22.75
CA LEU A 35 22.45 -24.44 -22.05
C LEU A 35 20.98 -24.52 -22.49
N ALA A 36 20.25 -25.48 -21.93
CA ALA A 36 18.81 -25.53 -22.08
C ALA A 36 18.22 -24.30 -21.39
N VAL A 37 17.62 -23.45 -22.21
CA VAL A 37 16.49 -22.56 -21.96
C VAL A 37 15.72 -22.94 -20.68
N GLU A 38 16.13 -22.38 -19.54
CA GLU A 38 15.32 -22.35 -18.32
C GLU A 38 15.23 -20.88 -17.88
N ASN A 39 13.99 -20.41 -17.70
CA ASN A 39 13.56 -19.06 -17.29
C ASN A 39 13.29 -18.03 -18.41
N LEU A 40 12.54 -18.40 -19.46
CA LEU A 40 11.63 -17.42 -20.07
C LEU A 40 10.42 -17.29 -19.15
N SER A 41 10.40 -16.24 -18.32
CA SER A 41 9.17 -15.80 -17.64
C SER A 41 8.04 -15.74 -18.67
N PRO A 42 6.81 -16.20 -18.37
CA PRO A 42 5.68 -16.02 -19.26
C PRO A 42 5.62 -14.56 -19.73
N LEU A 43 5.44 -14.33 -21.03
CA LEU A 43 5.19 -13.00 -21.57
C LEU A 43 3.92 -12.47 -20.92
N ASP A 44 4.09 -11.40 -20.17
CA ASP A 44 3.08 -10.81 -19.33
C ASP A 44 2.10 -10.00 -20.19
N ASN A 45 0.81 -10.36 -20.15
CA ASN A 45 -0.24 -9.57 -20.81
C ASN A 45 -0.59 -8.33 -19.97
N TRP A 46 -0.93 -7.23 -20.64
CA TRP A 46 -1.34 -5.95 -20.03
C TRP A 46 -2.86 -5.77 -20.12
N TYR A 47 -3.49 -5.45 -19.00
CA TYR A 47 -4.93 -5.28 -18.91
C TYR A 47 -5.25 -3.95 -18.23
N TYR A 48 -5.84 -3.03 -18.98
CA TYR A 48 -6.39 -1.78 -18.48
C TYR A 48 -7.42 -1.22 -19.47
N PRO A 49 -8.36 -0.36 -19.02
CA PRO A 49 -9.39 0.20 -19.88
C PRO A 49 -8.83 1.27 -20.83
N ILE A 50 -9.54 1.52 -21.94
CA ILE A 50 -9.07 2.42 -23.01
C ILE A 50 -8.87 3.86 -22.52
N GLU A 51 -9.60 4.26 -21.49
CA GLU A 51 -9.61 5.57 -20.86
C GLU A 51 -8.27 5.98 -20.25
N ILE A 52 -7.41 5.02 -19.91
CA ILE A 52 -6.07 5.28 -19.37
C ILE A 52 -4.93 4.85 -20.31
N LYS A 53 -5.25 4.31 -21.49
CA LYS A 53 -4.25 3.78 -22.45
C LYS A 53 -3.20 4.80 -22.86
N ASN A 54 -3.59 6.06 -22.98
CA ASN A 54 -2.72 7.15 -23.41
C ASN A 54 -2.25 8.01 -22.24
N ASP A 55 -2.55 7.62 -21.01
CA ASP A 55 -2.04 8.32 -19.85
C ASP A 55 -0.51 8.13 -19.78
N LEU A 56 0.19 9.04 -19.09
CA LEU A 56 1.66 9.07 -18.99
C LEU A 56 2.43 9.27 -20.32
N GLN A 57 1.75 9.52 -21.44
CA GLN A 57 2.43 9.86 -22.70
C GLN A 57 3.29 11.11 -22.54
N GLY A 58 4.57 11.00 -22.92
CA GLY A 58 5.55 12.08 -22.81
C GLY A 58 6.17 12.24 -21.43
N VAL A 59 5.81 11.39 -20.46
CA VAL A 59 6.56 11.27 -19.20
C VAL A 59 7.90 10.57 -19.49
N ASP A 60 8.97 11.00 -18.82
CA ASP A 60 10.32 10.42 -18.93
C ASP A 60 10.41 9.03 -18.26
N LEU A 61 9.70 8.06 -18.85
CA LEU A 61 9.66 6.67 -18.46
C LEU A 61 9.80 5.77 -19.71
N PRO A 62 10.53 4.65 -19.61
CA PRO A 62 10.51 3.63 -20.65
C PRO A 62 9.07 3.14 -20.93
N PRO A 63 8.71 2.83 -22.20
CA PRO A 63 7.36 2.39 -22.56
C PRO A 63 6.87 1.18 -21.75
N GLU A 64 7.75 0.22 -21.46
CA GLU A 64 7.43 -0.96 -20.65
C GLU A 64 6.99 -0.60 -19.23
N PHE A 65 7.60 0.42 -18.62
CA PHE A 65 7.22 0.90 -17.29
C PHE A 65 5.92 1.70 -17.30
N ILE A 66 5.60 2.36 -18.42
CA ILE A 66 4.30 3.01 -18.60
C ILE A 66 3.21 1.93 -18.62
N GLU A 67 3.34 0.92 -19.48
CA GLU A 67 2.38 -0.19 -19.58
C GLU A 67 2.19 -0.94 -18.25
N GLU A 68 3.30 -1.16 -17.54
CA GLU A 68 3.28 -1.80 -16.22
C GLU A 68 2.58 -0.92 -15.16
N ALA A 69 2.85 0.40 -15.13
CA ALA A 69 2.20 1.31 -14.19
C ALA A 69 0.69 1.42 -14.44
N LEU A 70 0.27 1.50 -15.70
CA LEU A 70 -1.15 1.54 -16.09
C LEU A 70 -1.87 0.25 -15.69
N THR A 71 -1.27 -0.91 -16.01
CA THR A 71 -1.82 -2.23 -15.65
C THR A 71 -1.89 -2.39 -14.13
N CYS A 72 -0.82 -2.06 -13.42
CA CYS A 72 -0.77 -2.18 -11.97
C CYS A 72 -1.80 -1.26 -11.29
N GLY A 73 -1.99 -0.03 -11.79
CA GLY A 73 -3.00 0.89 -11.28
C GLY A 73 -4.42 0.34 -11.43
N TRP A 74 -4.70 -0.27 -12.59
CA TRP A 74 -5.98 -0.93 -12.83
C TRP A 74 -6.19 -2.17 -11.94
N GLU A 75 -5.21 -3.07 -11.86
CA GLU A 75 -5.26 -4.27 -11.03
C GLU A 75 -5.49 -3.92 -9.55
N TYR A 76 -4.75 -2.94 -9.03
CA TYR A 76 -4.91 -2.46 -7.66
C TYR A 76 -6.35 -1.99 -7.43
N THR A 77 -6.83 -1.09 -8.29
CA THR A 77 -8.18 -0.51 -8.19
C THR A 77 -9.25 -1.60 -8.21
N ARG A 78 -9.16 -2.56 -9.14
CA ARG A 78 -10.10 -3.70 -9.24
C ARG A 78 -10.05 -4.62 -8.03
N CYS A 79 -8.88 -4.80 -7.43
CA CYS A 79 -8.72 -5.68 -6.28
C CYS A 79 -9.38 -5.09 -5.02
N ILE A 80 -9.14 -3.81 -4.76
CA ILE A 80 -9.58 -3.17 -3.52
C ILE A 80 -10.98 -2.53 -3.60
N ILE A 81 -11.46 -2.19 -4.80
CA ILE A 81 -12.81 -1.68 -5.04
C ILE A 81 -13.45 -2.52 -6.17
N PRO A 82 -13.89 -3.76 -5.90
CA PRO A 82 -14.37 -4.67 -6.95
C PRO A 82 -15.72 -4.25 -7.55
N HIS A 83 -16.48 -3.40 -6.88
CA HIS A 83 -17.78 -2.88 -7.34
C HIS A 83 -17.74 -1.35 -7.40
N TYR A 84 -18.39 -0.78 -8.41
CA TYR A 84 -18.55 0.65 -8.62
C TYR A 84 -19.89 0.91 -9.34
N THR A 85 -20.47 2.08 -9.10
CA THR A 85 -21.64 2.61 -9.85
C THR A 85 -21.26 3.83 -10.68
N ASN A 86 -20.18 4.51 -10.32
CA ASN A 86 -19.72 5.74 -10.94
C ASN A 86 -18.38 5.51 -11.66
N TRP A 87 -18.43 5.35 -12.99
CA TRP A 87 -17.25 5.04 -13.80
C TRP A 87 -16.21 6.17 -13.81
N ASP A 88 -16.65 7.42 -13.87
CA ASP A 88 -15.74 8.57 -13.94
C ASP A 88 -14.94 8.72 -12.63
N ARG A 89 -15.62 8.59 -11.48
CA ARG A 89 -14.96 8.52 -10.17
C ARG A 89 -14.00 7.33 -10.11
N TYR A 90 -14.41 6.18 -10.64
CA TYR A 90 -13.59 4.97 -10.66
C TYR A 90 -12.28 5.14 -11.46
N ILE A 91 -12.36 5.70 -12.66
CA ILE A 91 -11.18 6.02 -13.49
C ILE A 91 -10.32 7.11 -12.84
N ALA A 92 -10.93 8.12 -12.23
CA ALA A 92 -10.19 9.14 -11.47
C ALA A 92 -9.40 8.50 -10.32
N PHE A 93 -10.01 7.58 -9.57
CA PHE A 93 -9.30 6.82 -8.53
C PHE A 93 -8.16 5.99 -9.12
N THR A 94 -8.37 5.26 -10.23
CA THR A 94 -7.30 4.53 -10.93
C THR A 94 -6.12 5.43 -11.28
N ARG A 95 -6.36 6.65 -11.78
CA ARG A 95 -5.30 7.63 -12.06
C ARG A 95 -4.55 8.05 -10.79
N THR A 96 -5.23 8.22 -9.66
CA THR A 96 -4.53 8.48 -8.39
C THR A 96 -3.64 7.32 -7.96
N VAL A 97 -4.08 6.07 -8.19
CA VAL A 97 -3.24 4.89 -7.93
C VAL A 97 -2.02 4.87 -8.86
N ILE A 98 -2.18 5.18 -10.15
CA ILE A 98 -1.06 5.24 -11.13
C ILE A 98 -0.01 6.28 -10.69
N ILE A 99 -0.44 7.48 -10.32
CA ILE A 99 0.45 8.53 -9.80
C ILE A 99 1.16 8.03 -8.54
N GLY A 100 0.43 7.35 -7.64
CA GLY A 100 0.99 6.80 -6.41
C GLY A 100 2.04 5.73 -6.64
N ILE A 101 1.81 4.79 -7.55
CA ILE A 101 2.78 3.75 -7.94
C ILE A 101 4.08 4.40 -8.42
N ILE A 102 3.99 5.41 -9.30
CA ILE A 102 5.17 6.13 -9.79
C ILE A 102 5.86 6.89 -8.66
N ALA A 103 5.11 7.49 -7.74
CA ALA A 103 5.68 8.16 -6.57
C ALA A 103 6.41 7.19 -5.64
N GLU A 104 5.99 5.94 -5.51
CA GLU A 104 6.65 4.93 -4.67
C GLU A 104 7.90 4.31 -5.30
N PHE A 105 7.95 4.23 -6.63
CA PHE A 105 9.07 3.63 -7.36
C PHE A 105 10.10 4.65 -7.84
N ARG A 106 9.65 5.79 -8.37
CA ARG A 106 10.50 6.79 -9.02
C ARG A 106 10.09 8.20 -8.60
N GLY A 107 10.18 8.46 -7.29
CA GLY A 107 9.75 9.70 -6.66
C GLY A 107 10.39 10.96 -7.23
N SER A 108 11.55 10.88 -7.87
CA SER A 108 12.19 12.01 -8.53
C SER A 108 11.31 12.68 -9.60
N LEU A 109 10.36 11.95 -10.19
CA LEU A 109 9.39 12.45 -11.16
C LEU A 109 8.17 13.15 -10.54
N VAL A 110 8.02 13.09 -9.21
CA VAL A 110 6.87 13.64 -8.48
C VAL A 110 7.36 14.68 -7.46
N ASP A 111 6.95 15.94 -7.64
CA ASP A 111 7.16 17.00 -6.64
C ASP A 111 5.87 17.79 -6.41
N ILE A 112 5.02 17.27 -5.53
CA ILE A 112 3.74 17.91 -5.18
C ILE A 112 3.92 19.29 -4.52
N ALA A 113 5.08 19.55 -3.92
CA ALA A 113 5.39 20.88 -3.37
C ALA A 113 5.70 21.91 -4.47
N ALA A 114 6.00 21.48 -5.70
CA ALA A 114 6.25 22.37 -6.84
C ALA A 114 4.96 22.75 -7.60
N GLY A 115 3.94 21.89 -7.59
CA GLY A 115 2.66 22.18 -8.24
C GLY A 115 1.72 20.98 -8.33
N ASN A 116 0.56 21.20 -8.95
CA ASN A 116 -0.50 20.20 -9.11
C ASN A 116 -0.40 19.39 -10.41
N ASN A 117 0.45 19.81 -11.35
CA ASN A 117 0.62 19.12 -12.62
C ASN A 117 1.72 18.08 -12.45
N LEU A 118 1.33 16.80 -12.41
CA LEU A 118 2.22 15.69 -12.13
C LEU A 118 2.04 14.64 -13.20
N LEU A 119 3.12 14.22 -13.86
CA LEU A 119 3.10 13.09 -14.80
C LEU A 119 2.08 13.23 -15.95
N GLY A 120 1.80 14.46 -16.39
CA GLY A 120 0.79 14.76 -17.41
C GLY A 120 -0.64 14.90 -16.87
N TYR A 121 -0.86 14.70 -15.57
CA TYR A 121 -2.16 14.86 -14.92
C TYR A 121 -2.31 16.21 -14.23
N ASN A 122 -3.52 16.77 -14.23
CA ASN A 122 -3.93 17.82 -13.31
C ASN A 122 -4.53 17.19 -12.04
N LEU A 123 -3.79 17.23 -10.94
CA LEU A 123 -4.21 16.58 -9.70
C LEU A 123 -5.51 17.17 -9.11
N VAL A 124 -5.74 18.48 -9.28
CA VAL A 124 -6.97 19.11 -8.76
C VAL A 124 -8.19 18.56 -9.48
N GLU A 125 -8.13 18.49 -10.81
CA GLU A 125 -9.23 17.95 -11.63
C GLU A 125 -9.52 16.48 -11.31
N ILE A 126 -8.49 15.65 -11.11
CA ILE A 126 -8.68 14.24 -10.73
C ILE A 126 -9.35 14.13 -9.37
N LEU A 127 -8.87 14.87 -8.38
CA LEU A 127 -9.43 14.83 -7.03
C LEU A 127 -10.85 15.41 -6.98
N ASP A 128 -11.15 16.43 -7.79
CA ASP A 128 -12.51 16.95 -7.95
C ASP A 128 -13.42 15.96 -8.65
N THR A 129 -12.94 15.30 -9.70
CA THR A 129 -13.71 14.23 -10.35
C THR A 129 -14.07 13.13 -9.35
N LEU A 130 -13.12 12.73 -8.51
CA LEU A 130 -13.31 11.66 -7.53
C LEU A 130 -14.20 12.07 -6.34
N PHE A 131 -13.99 13.25 -5.76
CA PHE A 131 -14.57 13.61 -4.46
C PHE A 131 -15.49 14.83 -4.46
N ALA A 132 -15.71 15.52 -5.59
CA ALA A 132 -16.64 16.65 -5.60
C ALA A 132 -18.03 16.21 -5.10
N GLY A 133 -18.58 16.99 -4.17
CA GLY A 133 -19.86 16.72 -3.52
C GLY A 133 -19.78 15.78 -2.30
N THR A 134 -18.65 15.14 -2.04
CA THR A 134 -18.48 14.26 -0.87
C THR A 134 -18.12 15.06 0.39
N PRO A 135 -18.51 14.60 1.61
CA PRO A 135 -18.24 15.33 2.86
C PRO A 135 -16.75 15.59 3.16
N GLY A 136 -15.84 14.73 2.69
CA GLY A 136 -14.42 14.83 3.01
C GLY A 136 -13.51 15.18 1.83
N ARG A 137 -14.02 15.82 0.78
CA ARG A 137 -13.22 16.21 -0.40
C ARG A 137 -11.89 16.85 -0.03
N ASP A 138 -11.92 17.88 0.82
CA ASP A 138 -10.71 18.63 1.17
C ASP A 138 -9.75 17.82 2.04
N GLU A 139 -10.27 16.98 2.94
CA GLU A 139 -9.46 16.10 3.76
C GLU A 139 -8.74 15.06 2.90
N MET A 140 -9.47 14.38 2.00
CA MET A 140 -8.91 13.35 1.13
C MET A 140 -7.92 13.95 0.14
N ALA A 141 -8.15 15.17 -0.34
CA ALA A 141 -7.18 15.89 -1.16
C ALA A 141 -5.87 16.16 -0.40
N ARG A 142 -5.94 16.62 0.86
CA ARG A 142 -4.73 16.78 1.70
C ARG A 142 -4.05 15.43 1.97
N HIS A 143 -4.84 14.39 2.21
CA HIS A 143 -4.35 13.04 2.48
C HIS A 143 -3.52 12.49 1.32
N PHE A 144 -4.04 12.61 0.09
CA PHE A 144 -3.34 12.15 -1.09
C PHE A 144 -2.09 12.99 -1.38
N ARG A 145 -2.12 14.30 -1.13
CA ARG A 145 -0.95 15.18 -1.25
C ARG A 145 0.15 14.81 -0.25
N ALA A 146 -0.22 14.51 0.99
CA ALA A 146 0.71 14.08 2.03
C ALA A 146 1.36 12.74 1.64
N PHE A 147 0.56 11.78 1.16
CA PHE A 147 1.06 10.52 0.61
C PHE A 147 2.07 10.77 -0.52
N LEU A 148 1.71 11.55 -1.55
CA LEU A 148 2.62 11.82 -2.67
C LEU A 148 3.92 12.47 -2.22
N LEU A 149 3.84 13.38 -1.25
CA LEU A 149 5.01 14.04 -0.70
C LEU A 149 5.97 13.03 -0.10
N PHE A 150 5.54 12.22 0.88
CA PHE A 150 6.44 11.32 1.60
C PHE A 150 6.84 10.08 0.80
N SER A 151 5.96 9.55 -0.05
CA SER A 151 6.31 8.48 -1.00
C SER A 151 7.42 8.94 -1.95
N ALA A 152 7.31 10.16 -2.48
CA ALA A 152 8.31 10.71 -3.37
C ALA A 152 9.61 11.13 -2.65
N GLU A 153 9.57 11.49 -1.36
CA GLU A 153 10.78 11.63 -0.55
C GLU A 153 11.47 10.27 -0.38
N LYS A 154 10.72 9.23 0.00
CA LYS A 154 11.22 7.86 0.28
C LYS A 154 11.92 7.22 -0.93
N SER A 155 11.39 7.42 -2.12
CA SER A 155 11.82 6.74 -3.36
C SER A 155 12.73 7.59 -4.26
N SER A 156 13.35 8.64 -3.71
CA SER A 156 14.30 9.48 -4.45
C SER A 156 15.53 9.82 -3.61
N ASP A 157 16.45 10.62 -4.17
CA ASP A 157 17.59 11.17 -3.44
C ASP A 157 17.17 12.13 -2.32
N ARG A 158 15.90 12.56 -2.31
CA ARG A 158 15.34 13.39 -1.25
C ARG A 158 15.09 12.61 0.06
N ARG A 159 15.30 11.29 0.07
CA ARG A 159 15.26 10.48 1.31
C ARG A 159 16.24 10.99 2.38
N GLU A 160 17.32 11.64 1.97
CA GLU A 160 18.31 12.21 2.88
C GLU A 160 17.94 13.65 3.32
N SER A 161 16.71 14.09 3.07
CA SER A 161 16.24 15.43 3.43
C SER A 161 15.91 15.55 4.93
N ASP A 162 16.02 16.76 5.46
CA ASP A 162 15.59 17.06 6.84
C ASP A 162 14.10 16.75 7.03
N LEU A 163 13.29 16.92 5.97
CA LEU A 163 11.87 16.60 5.97
C LEU A 163 11.63 15.10 6.17
N PHE A 164 12.28 14.24 5.36
CA PHE A 164 12.11 12.80 5.48
C PHE A 164 12.67 12.27 6.81
N ARG A 165 13.81 12.81 7.25
CA ARG A 165 14.38 12.51 8.57
C ARG A 165 13.40 12.77 9.71
N ARG A 166 12.73 13.93 9.71
CA ARG A 166 11.71 14.29 10.71
C ARG A 166 10.47 13.40 10.63
N TYR A 167 10.07 13.04 9.42
CA TYR A 167 8.98 12.08 9.20
C TYR A 167 9.30 10.72 9.84
N VAL A 168 10.47 10.14 9.53
CA VAL A 168 10.87 8.85 10.10
C VAL A 168 11.03 8.91 11.62
N ASN A 169 11.52 10.03 12.15
CA ASN A 169 11.55 10.25 13.60
C ASN A 169 10.16 10.24 14.23
N SER A 170 9.17 10.83 13.55
CA SER A 170 7.79 10.92 14.04
C SER A 170 7.12 9.55 14.11
N LEU A 171 7.48 8.60 13.24
CA LEU A 171 7.00 7.22 13.30
C LEU A 171 7.29 6.54 14.65
N ALA A 172 8.39 6.90 15.31
CA ALA A 172 8.82 6.25 16.54
C ALA A 172 8.18 6.82 17.83
N ARG A 173 7.42 7.91 17.70
CA ARG A 173 7.02 8.74 18.84
C ARG A 173 5.91 8.12 19.68
N SER A 174 4.85 7.64 19.04
CA SER A 174 3.79 6.87 19.69
C SER A 174 3.08 5.94 18.69
N PRO A 175 2.49 4.82 19.15
CA PRO A 175 1.73 3.94 18.26
C PRO A 175 0.57 4.63 17.54
N ARG A 176 -0.14 5.55 18.21
CA ARG A 176 -1.27 6.28 17.61
C ARG A 176 -0.81 7.21 16.48
N GLU A 177 0.21 8.02 16.72
CA GLU A 177 0.78 8.88 15.68
C GLU A 177 1.35 8.05 14.53
N TRP A 178 1.99 6.90 14.83
CA TRP A 178 2.44 5.98 13.80
C TRP A 178 1.31 5.48 12.91
N PHE A 179 0.18 5.03 13.47
CA PHE A 179 -0.97 4.59 12.67
C PHE A 179 -1.55 5.72 11.84
N ARG A 180 -1.55 6.96 12.34
CA ARG A 180 -2.00 8.13 11.55
C ARG A 180 -1.08 8.40 10.35
N LEU A 181 0.24 8.28 10.54
CA LEU A 181 1.22 8.43 9.46
C LEU A 181 1.11 7.28 8.45
N ARG A 182 1.00 6.04 8.94
CA ARG A 182 0.84 4.85 8.09
C ARG A 182 -0.48 4.83 7.33
N ASP A 183 -1.56 5.34 7.91
CA ASP A 183 -2.84 5.54 7.23
C ASP A 183 -2.68 6.45 6.00
N SER A 184 -1.91 7.53 6.13
CA SER A 184 -1.52 8.37 4.99
C SER A 184 -0.63 7.66 3.99
N ASP A 185 0.45 7.03 4.44
CA ASP A 185 1.42 6.36 3.59
C ASP A 185 0.83 5.15 2.84
N ALA A 186 -0.09 4.41 3.46
CA ALA A 186 -0.77 3.27 2.86
C ALA A 186 -2.08 3.63 2.15
N LEU A 187 -2.47 4.91 2.14
CA LEU A 187 -3.74 5.42 1.60
C LEU A 187 -4.98 4.66 2.11
N ALA A 188 -4.98 4.22 3.37
CA ALA A 188 -6.04 3.36 3.89
C ALA A 188 -7.39 4.12 3.94
N ARG A 189 -7.48 5.24 4.67
CA ARG A 189 -8.73 6.03 4.68
C ARG A 189 -9.08 6.65 3.34
N TYR A 190 -8.06 7.04 2.58
CA TYR A 190 -8.25 7.60 1.25
C TYR A 190 -8.95 6.60 0.32
N SER A 191 -8.52 5.34 0.35
CA SER A 191 -9.12 4.28 -0.46
C SER A 191 -10.50 3.86 0.05
N MET A 192 -10.74 3.88 1.38
CA MET A 192 -12.09 3.71 1.94
C MET A 192 -13.06 4.79 1.44
N ALA A 193 -12.64 6.05 1.51
CA ALA A 193 -13.41 7.18 0.99
C ALA A 193 -13.64 7.08 -0.52
N ALA A 194 -12.61 6.68 -1.29
CA ALA A 194 -12.74 6.48 -2.72
C ALA A 194 -13.71 5.33 -3.06
N ALA A 195 -13.70 4.25 -2.28
CA ALA A 195 -14.64 3.14 -2.45
C ALA A 195 -16.10 3.59 -2.29
N LEU A 196 -16.38 4.41 -1.28
CA LEU A 196 -17.68 5.02 -1.06
C LEU A 196 -18.06 5.94 -2.23
N ALA A 197 -17.16 6.86 -2.62
CA ALA A 197 -17.40 7.81 -3.69
C ALA A 197 -17.64 7.12 -5.05
N CYS A 198 -16.88 6.08 -5.38
CA CYS A 198 -17.05 5.30 -6.61
C CYS A 198 -18.38 4.52 -6.67
N ASN A 199 -19.06 4.37 -5.53
CA ASN A 199 -20.36 3.72 -5.41
C ASN A 199 -21.49 4.71 -5.03
N ASP A 200 -21.22 6.01 -5.10
CA ASP A 200 -22.16 7.10 -4.77
C ASP A 200 -22.78 7.00 -3.36
N PHE A 201 -22.07 6.38 -2.41
CA PHE A 201 -22.48 6.29 -0.99
C PHE A 201 -22.05 7.54 -0.20
N ASP A 202 -22.33 8.72 -0.76
CA ASP A 202 -21.89 10.01 -0.21
C ASP A 202 -22.52 10.32 1.17
N GLU A 203 -23.61 9.63 1.53
CA GLU A 203 -24.28 9.68 2.84
C GLU A 203 -23.58 8.86 3.93
N VAL A 204 -22.72 7.91 3.56
CA VAL A 204 -21.93 7.12 4.49
C VAL A 204 -20.56 7.76 4.60
N TRP A 205 -20.30 8.42 5.72
CA TRP A 205 -18.99 9.02 6.00
C TRP A 205 -18.61 8.79 7.45
N PHE A 206 -17.41 8.25 7.66
CA PHE A 206 -16.92 7.94 9.00
C PHE A 206 -16.37 9.19 9.69
N THR A 207 -16.50 9.21 11.01
CA THR A 207 -15.79 10.15 11.86
C THR A 207 -14.29 9.85 11.87
N ASP A 208 -13.46 10.81 12.29
CA ASP A 208 -12.01 10.60 12.36
C ASP A 208 -11.63 9.42 13.27
N ALA A 209 -12.32 9.25 14.40
CA ALA A 209 -12.09 8.12 15.31
C ALA A 209 -12.46 6.76 14.67
N GLU A 210 -13.51 6.72 13.85
CA GLU A 210 -13.89 5.52 13.10
C GLU A 210 -12.86 5.22 12.00
N PHE A 211 -12.40 6.23 11.26
CA PHE A 211 -11.31 6.07 10.30
C PHE A 211 -10.01 5.60 10.97
N GLU A 212 -9.65 6.13 12.15
CA GLU A 212 -8.47 5.68 12.91
C GLU A 212 -8.53 4.16 13.17
N ILE A 213 -9.67 3.64 13.65
CA ILE A 213 -9.82 2.20 13.93
C ILE A 213 -9.84 1.36 12.65
N LEU A 214 -10.58 1.79 11.63
CA LEU A 214 -10.69 1.04 10.36
C LEU A 214 -9.33 0.96 9.65
N SER A 215 -8.60 2.08 9.59
CA SER A 215 -7.25 2.12 9.03
C SER A 215 -6.30 1.26 9.85
N GLU A 216 -6.33 1.33 11.18
CA GLU A 216 -5.49 0.48 12.04
C GLU A 216 -5.73 -1.03 11.79
N VAL A 217 -6.99 -1.44 11.64
CA VAL A 217 -7.35 -2.82 11.29
C VAL A 217 -6.78 -3.20 9.92
N GLY A 218 -7.01 -2.39 8.89
CA GLY A 218 -6.53 -2.65 7.54
C GLY A 218 -4.99 -2.73 7.46
N ILE A 219 -4.30 -1.74 8.05
CA ILE A 219 -2.83 -1.65 8.09
C ILE A 219 -2.23 -2.84 8.83
N THR A 220 -2.76 -3.21 9.99
CA THR A 220 -2.23 -4.33 10.77
C THR A 220 -2.37 -5.65 10.01
N LEU A 221 -3.48 -5.85 9.29
CA LEU A 221 -3.68 -7.02 8.45
C LEU A 221 -2.70 -7.03 7.27
N TYR A 222 -2.60 -5.92 6.54
CA TYR A 222 -1.70 -5.74 5.40
C TYR A 222 -0.24 -5.99 5.79
N ASP A 223 0.26 -5.30 6.81
CA ASP A 223 1.66 -5.40 7.24
C ASP A 223 2.02 -6.80 7.76
N ALA A 224 1.05 -7.54 8.29
CA ALA A 224 1.28 -8.89 8.79
C ALA A 224 1.47 -9.89 7.65
N VAL A 225 0.71 -9.74 6.56
CA VAL A 225 0.86 -10.53 5.34
C VAL A 225 2.13 -10.11 4.59
N ALA A 226 2.35 -8.81 4.45
CA ALA A 226 3.50 -8.23 3.77
C ALA A 226 4.81 -8.30 4.55
N PHE A 227 4.82 -8.83 5.77
CA PHE A 227 5.94 -8.75 6.72
C PHE A 227 7.33 -9.02 6.09
N HIS A 228 7.47 -10.16 5.39
CA HIS A 228 8.75 -10.54 4.79
C HIS A 228 9.11 -9.68 3.58
N LYS A 229 8.10 -9.28 2.80
CA LYS A 229 8.28 -8.34 1.68
C LYS A 229 8.75 -6.97 2.20
N HIS A 230 8.06 -6.39 3.18
CA HIS A 230 8.45 -5.12 3.78
C HIS A 230 9.85 -5.17 4.40
N ARG A 231 10.23 -6.32 4.97
CA ARG A 231 11.59 -6.54 5.48
C ARG A 231 12.62 -6.59 4.35
N ALA A 232 12.29 -7.26 3.24
CA ALA A 232 13.10 -7.26 2.02
C ALA A 232 13.22 -5.87 1.36
N GLU A 233 12.21 -5.01 1.52
CA GLU A 233 12.22 -3.62 1.04
C GLU A 233 12.94 -2.66 1.99
N GLY A 234 13.27 -3.10 3.22
CA GLY A 234 13.78 -2.20 4.25
C GLY A 234 12.77 -1.14 4.66
N GLU A 235 11.47 -1.44 4.55
CA GLU A 235 10.36 -0.50 4.79
C GLU A 235 10.45 0.12 6.19
N THR A 236 10.29 1.44 6.26
CA THR A 236 10.29 2.23 7.50
C THR A 236 8.91 2.31 8.13
N ASN A 237 7.88 2.01 7.34
CA ASN A 237 6.46 2.20 7.66
C ASN A 237 5.73 0.87 7.90
N SER A 238 6.42 -0.17 8.38
CA SER A 238 5.79 -1.45 8.77
C SER A 238 5.48 -1.48 10.27
N THR A 239 4.27 -1.92 10.66
CA THR A 239 3.84 -2.08 12.06
C THR A 239 4.88 -2.89 12.86
N PHE A 240 5.44 -3.93 12.22
CA PHE A 240 6.38 -4.87 12.85
C PHE A 240 7.84 -4.43 12.77
N ALA A 241 8.11 -3.22 12.26
CA ALA A 241 9.38 -2.53 12.50
C ALA A 241 9.44 -1.97 13.94
N TYR A 242 8.28 -1.63 14.52
CA TYR A 242 8.17 -0.98 15.83
C TYR A 242 7.61 -1.93 16.90
N ALA A 243 6.61 -2.75 16.53
CA ALA A 243 6.10 -3.82 17.38
C ALA A 243 7.00 -5.08 17.34
N ASP A 244 6.99 -5.87 18.41
CA ASP A 244 7.68 -7.17 18.41
C ASP A 244 7.06 -8.09 17.34
N TYR A 245 7.88 -8.60 16.41
CA TYR A 245 7.44 -9.49 15.32
C TYR A 245 6.71 -10.75 15.84
N LYS A 246 6.98 -11.20 17.07
CA LYS A 246 6.29 -12.33 17.69
C LYS A 246 4.80 -12.07 17.87
N MET A 247 4.40 -10.79 17.95
CA MET A 247 3.01 -10.37 18.07
C MET A 247 2.24 -10.45 16.74
N ARG A 248 2.93 -10.60 15.60
CA ARG A 248 2.32 -10.57 14.25
C ARG A 248 1.08 -11.44 14.11
N LYS A 249 1.18 -12.72 14.51
CA LYS A 249 0.07 -13.68 14.39
C LYS A 249 -1.15 -13.25 15.19
N GLU A 250 -0.91 -12.77 16.40
CA GLU A 250 -1.96 -12.43 17.35
C GLU A 250 -2.60 -11.07 17.02
N CYS A 251 -1.81 -10.10 16.55
CA CYS A 251 -2.33 -8.81 16.04
C CYS A 251 -3.18 -9.02 14.78
N PHE A 252 -2.75 -9.89 13.86
CA PHE A 252 -3.55 -10.28 12.70
C PHE A 252 -4.87 -10.91 13.13
N ARG A 253 -4.83 -11.88 14.05
CA ARG A 253 -6.04 -12.54 14.57
C ARG A 253 -7.03 -11.54 15.15
N ARG A 254 -6.58 -10.63 16.03
CA ARG A 254 -7.43 -9.61 16.67
C ARG A 254 -8.03 -8.64 15.67
N SER A 255 -7.21 -8.11 14.75
CA SER A 255 -7.68 -7.18 13.72
C SER A 255 -8.72 -7.84 12.81
N ARG A 256 -8.49 -9.11 12.44
CA ARG A 256 -9.43 -9.92 11.67
C ARG A 256 -10.76 -10.13 12.41
N GLU A 257 -10.71 -10.38 13.72
CA GLU A 257 -11.91 -10.56 14.54
C GLU A 257 -12.71 -9.27 14.72
N VAL A 258 -12.03 -8.12 14.88
CA VAL A 258 -12.69 -6.80 14.85
C VAL A 258 -13.37 -6.59 13.50
N LEU A 259 -12.68 -6.85 12.39
CA LEU A 259 -13.24 -6.73 11.05
C LEU A 259 -14.46 -7.63 10.83
N TRP A 260 -14.41 -8.89 11.26
CA TRP A 260 -15.58 -9.79 11.18
C TRP A 260 -16.74 -9.32 12.06
N SER A 261 -16.46 -8.77 13.23
CA SER A 261 -17.52 -8.25 14.11
C SER A 261 -18.21 -7.04 13.48
N LEU A 262 -17.44 -6.14 12.85
CA LEU A 262 -17.97 -5.01 12.09
C LEU A 262 -18.78 -5.48 10.87
N ASP A 263 -18.29 -6.48 10.15
CA ASP A 263 -19.01 -7.02 9.00
C ASP A 263 -20.35 -7.65 9.37
N VAL A 264 -20.41 -8.42 10.47
CA VAL A 264 -21.67 -8.95 11.00
C VAL A 264 -22.61 -7.81 11.41
N ALA A 265 -22.09 -6.77 12.07
CA ALA A 265 -22.87 -5.60 12.48
C ALA A 265 -23.46 -4.84 11.28
N TRP A 266 -22.74 -4.82 10.16
CA TRP A 266 -23.04 -4.04 8.97
C TRP A 266 -23.58 -4.87 7.80
N ALA A 267 -23.94 -6.13 8.02
CA ALA A 267 -24.35 -7.09 6.98
C ALA A 267 -25.50 -6.61 6.08
N HIS A 268 -26.28 -5.62 6.53
CA HIS A 268 -27.41 -5.05 5.79
C HIS A 268 -27.21 -3.58 5.40
N SER A 269 -25.98 -3.05 5.47
CA SER A 269 -25.66 -1.69 5.07
C SER A 269 -24.70 -1.66 3.88
N PRO A 270 -25.19 -1.41 2.64
CA PRO A 270 -24.37 -1.47 1.43
C PRO A 270 -23.11 -0.60 1.46
N GLY A 271 -23.19 0.65 1.95
CA GLY A 271 -22.02 1.53 2.06
C GLY A 271 -20.96 1.01 3.03
N HIS A 272 -21.37 0.48 4.18
CA HIS A 272 -20.43 -0.14 5.12
C HIS A 272 -19.84 -1.45 4.59
N LEU A 273 -20.61 -2.24 3.85
CA LEU A 273 -20.10 -3.44 3.16
C LEU A 273 -19.06 -3.09 2.09
N CYS A 274 -19.20 -1.96 1.41
CA CYS A 274 -18.18 -1.46 0.49
C CYS A 274 -16.83 -1.32 1.20
N VAL A 275 -16.85 -0.74 2.40
CA VAL A 275 -15.66 -0.48 3.22
C VAL A 275 -15.08 -1.77 3.83
N THR A 276 -15.92 -2.68 4.34
CA THR A 276 -15.42 -3.97 4.87
C THR A 276 -14.84 -4.83 3.76
N ASN A 277 -15.39 -4.79 2.54
CA ASN A 277 -14.83 -5.48 1.39
C ASN A 277 -13.49 -4.87 0.95
N PHE A 278 -13.35 -3.55 0.96
CA PHE A 278 -12.03 -2.91 0.79
C PHE A 278 -11.03 -3.43 1.82
N LEU A 279 -11.36 -3.37 3.12
CA LEU A 279 -10.46 -3.79 4.19
C LEU A 279 -10.07 -5.27 4.10
N ARG A 280 -11.01 -6.13 3.66
CA ARG A 280 -10.73 -7.55 3.39
C ARG A 280 -9.72 -7.73 2.27
N SER A 281 -9.93 -7.09 1.12
CA SER A 281 -9.02 -7.19 -0.03
C SER A 281 -7.66 -6.59 0.28
N PHE A 282 -7.64 -5.40 0.89
CA PHE A 282 -6.44 -4.69 1.31
C PHE A 282 -5.64 -5.51 2.33
N GLY A 283 -6.29 -6.06 3.36
CA GLY A 283 -5.61 -6.79 4.45
C GLY A 283 -4.95 -8.12 4.09
N GLY A 284 -4.94 -8.56 2.83
CA GLY A 284 -4.28 -9.81 2.46
C GLY A 284 -4.39 -10.22 0.99
N PRO A 285 -5.61 -10.45 0.45
CA PRO A 285 -5.85 -10.91 -0.91
C PRO A 285 -5.14 -10.11 -2.00
N ILE A 286 -4.95 -8.81 -1.80
CA ILE A 286 -4.20 -7.95 -2.72
C ILE A 286 -2.80 -8.51 -3.01
N HIS A 287 -2.15 -9.15 -2.03
CA HIS A 287 -0.81 -9.72 -2.17
C HIS A 287 -0.73 -10.96 -3.07
N ILE A 288 -1.87 -11.60 -3.31
CA ILE A 288 -1.98 -12.81 -4.15
C ILE A 288 -2.48 -12.43 -5.54
N MET A 289 -3.37 -11.43 -5.62
CA MET A 289 -4.11 -11.11 -6.84
C MET A 289 -3.38 -10.14 -7.78
N MET A 290 -2.44 -9.35 -7.28
CA MET A 290 -1.76 -8.34 -8.09
C MET A 290 -0.39 -8.78 -8.58
N ARG A 291 -0.04 -8.36 -9.81
CA ARG A 291 1.31 -8.54 -10.38
C ARG A 291 2.39 -7.92 -9.52
N ARG A 292 2.11 -6.76 -8.91
CA ARG A 292 3.05 -6.06 -8.03
C ARG A 292 3.39 -6.86 -6.78
N TYR A 293 2.56 -7.79 -6.32
CA TYR A 293 2.82 -8.51 -5.08
C TYR A 293 3.16 -10.00 -5.31
N ARG A 294 2.55 -10.67 -6.30
CA ARG A 294 2.94 -12.00 -6.86
C ARG A 294 3.43 -13.06 -5.87
N PHE A 295 2.84 -13.13 -4.68
CA PHE A 295 3.37 -14.04 -3.64
C PHE A 295 3.46 -15.48 -4.17
N VAL A 296 2.42 -15.97 -4.84
CA VAL A 296 2.38 -17.34 -5.38
C VAL A 296 3.37 -17.54 -6.53
N GLU A 297 3.46 -16.58 -7.46
CA GLU A 297 4.26 -16.70 -8.67
C GLU A 297 5.76 -16.56 -8.39
N ASP A 298 6.12 -15.80 -7.35
CA ASP A 298 7.50 -15.61 -6.91
C ASP A 298 7.98 -16.71 -5.96
N GLY A 299 7.16 -17.74 -5.73
CA GLY A 299 7.43 -18.76 -4.73
C GLY A 299 7.53 -18.20 -3.29
N LEU A 300 7.08 -16.96 -3.08
CA LEU A 300 6.96 -16.37 -1.76
C LEU A 300 5.82 -17.05 -1.02
N MET A 301 6.00 -17.31 0.26
CA MET A 301 4.87 -17.74 1.08
C MET A 301 4.42 -16.57 1.91
N ILE A 302 3.10 -16.47 2.07
CA ILE A 302 2.49 -15.77 3.18
C ILE A 302 3.05 -16.41 4.46
N GLY A 303 4.14 -15.83 4.98
CA GLY A 303 4.85 -16.33 6.15
C GLY A 303 6.14 -17.14 5.94
N ARG A 304 6.81 -17.16 4.77
CA ARG A 304 8.23 -17.59 4.66
C ARG A 304 9.16 -16.39 4.47
N SER A 305 10.38 -16.51 5.01
CA SER A 305 11.45 -15.54 4.88
C SER A 305 11.82 -15.28 3.42
N GLU A 306 12.14 -14.02 3.12
CA GLU A 306 12.74 -13.56 1.89
C GLU A 306 14.10 -14.22 1.62
N THR A 307 14.48 -14.34 0.34
CA THR A 307 15.78 -14.87 -0.12
C THR A 307 16.70 -13.73 -0.57
N GLU A 308 18.00 -13.99 -0.71
CA GLU A 308 18.96 -13.00 -1.25
C GLU A 308 18.59 -12.54 -2.68
N GLU A 309 17.99 -13.42 -3.48
CA GLU A 309 17.50 -13.11 -4.82
C GLU A 309 16.37 -12.07 -4.80
N VAL A 310 15.38 -12.26 -3.91
CA VAL A 310 14.26 -11.30 -3.75
C VAL A 310 14.79 -9.93 -3.31
N VAL A 311 15.78 -9.91 -2.41
CA VAL A 311 16.43 -8.66 -2.01
C VAL A 311 17.16 -7.99 -3.19
N ALA A 312 17.85 -8.75 -4.04
CA ALA A 312 18.49 -8.20 -5.23
C ALA A 312 17.46 -7.60 -6.22
N GLN A 313 16.30 -8.24 -6.40
CA GLN A 313 15.22 -7.75 -7.26
C GLN A 313 14.65 -6.40 -6.76
N THR A 314 14.47 -6.24 -5.44
CA THR A 314 13.99 -4.96 -4.87
C THR A 314 14.95 -3.79 -5.13
N ARG A 315 16.28 -4.04 -5.19
CA ARG A 315 17.28 -3.02 -5.52
C ARG A 315 17.29 -2.62 -6.99
N GLN A 316 16.88 -3.53 -7.85
CA GLN A 316 16.78 -3.33 -9.30
C GLN A 316 15.41 -2.76 -9.71
N ASN A 317 14.54 -2.51 -8.74
CA ASN A 317 13.17 -2.07 -8.93
C ASN A 317 12.33 -2.98 -9.82
N VAL A 318 12.61 -4.28 -9.79
CA VAL A 318 11.77 -5.27 -10.46
C VAL A 318 10.36 -5.15 -9.89
N LYS A 319 9.34 -5.07 -10.78
CA LYS A 319 7.92 -4.89 -10.43
C LYS A 319 7.58 -3.61 -9.66
N LEU A 320 8.34 -2.54 -9.91
CA LEU A 320 8.13 -1.24 -9.27
C LEU A 320 8.27 -1.31 -7.73
N TRP A 321 9.05 -2.28 -7.24
CA TRP A 321 9.51 -2.31 -5.85
C TRP A 321 10.62 -1.30 -5.66
N ASN A 322 10.79 -0.81 -4.43
CA ASN A 322 11.90 0.07 -4.09
C ASN A 322 12.45 -0.35 -2.73
N ARG A 323 13.77 -0.48 -2.63
CA ARG A 323 14.45 -0.79 -1.37
C ARG A 323 15.05 0.47 -0.74
N VAL A 324 14.81 0.62 0.56
CA VAL A 324 15.42 1.68 1.38
C VAL A 324 16.71 1.15 2.01
N ASP A 325 17.81 1.15 1.25
CA ASP A 325 19.15 0.85 1.75
C ASP A 325 19.78 2.07 2.48
N ALA A 326 20.70 1.81 3.41
CA ALA A 326 21.44 2.86 4.10
C ALA A 326 22.51 3.49 3.19
N THR A 327 22.51 4.83 3.08
CA THR A 327 23.46 5.63 2.30
C THR A 327 24.15 6.69 3.17
N GLU A 328 25.38 7.08 2.83
CA GLU A 328 26.06 8.20 3.50
C GLU A 328 25.38 9.53 3.13
N MET A 329 24.96 10.32 4.13
CA MET A 329 24.22 11.57 3.91
C MET A 329 25.10 12.67 3.29
N PRO A 330 24.67 13.35 2.21
CA PRO A 330 25.31 14.56 1.72
C PRO A 330 25.10 15.75 2.67
N SER A 331 25.98 16.76 2.58
CA SER A 331 26.06 17.91 3.51
C SER A 331 24.77 18.75 3.64
N ALA A 332 24.50 19.20 4.87
CA ALA A 332 23.22 19.73 5.39
C ALA A 332 22.65 21.05 4.81
N SER A 333 23.30 21.74 3.87
CA SER A 333 22.95 23.15 3.57
C SER A 333 21.76 23.34 2.62
N ALA A 334 21.48 22.40 1.71
CA ALA A 334 20.33 22.47 0.78
C ALA A 334 19.01 21.92 1.39
N GLN A 335 19.10 21.17 2.49
CA GLN A 335 18.01 20.33 3.03
C GLN A 335 16.97 21.11 3.88
N SER A 336 17.33 22.29 4.40
CA SER A 336 16.46 23.13 5.25
C SER A 336 15.39 23.93 4.48
N ALA A 337 15.66 24.30 3.22
CA ALA A 337 14.73 25.12 2.44
C ALA A 337 13.45 24.35 2.06
N ARG A 338 13.58 23.08 1.67
CA ARG A 338 12.44 22.23 1.31
C ARG A 338 11.51 21.98 2.50
N TYR A 339 12.07 21.67 3.67
CA TYR A 339 11.31 21.54 4.91
C TYR A 339 10.49 22.80 5.21
N ARG A 340 11.12 23.98 5.22
CA ARG A 340 10.43 25.25 5.50
C ARG A 340 9.32 25.54 4.50
N LYS A 341 9.54 25.24 3.21
CA LYS A 341 8.51 25.39 2.17
C LYS A 341 7.30 24.49 2.45
N VAL A 342 7.53 23.24 2.83
CA VAL A 342 6.45 22.29 3.15
C VAL A 342 5.66 22.73 4.38
N ILE A 343 6.35 23.15 5.46
CA ILE A 343 5.68 23.64 6.67
C ILE A 343 4.86 24.90 6.38
N ALA A 344 5.37 25.83 5.56
CA ALA A 344 4.62 27.02 5.14
C ALA A 344 3.36 26.67 4.31
N GLY A 345 3.34 25.52 3.64
CA GLY A 345 2.20 24.99 2.87
C GLY A 345 1.39 23.91 3.59
N SER A 346 1.54 23.75 4.90
CA SER A 346 0.96 22.62 5.66
C SER A 346 -0.55 22.47 5.47
N ASN A 347 -1.30 23.57 5.47
CA ASN A 347 -2.76 23.58 5.32
C ASN A 347 -3.26 22.97 4.00
N THR A 348 -2.41 22.80 2.99
CA THR A 348 -2.78 22.19 1.71
C THR A 348 -2.03 20.89 1.42
N LEU A 349 -0.82 20.73 1.96
CA LEU A 349 0.04 19.59 1.67
C LEU A 349 -0.01 18.48 2.71
N LEU A 350 -0.36 18.79 3.96
CA LEU A 350 -0.22 17.87 5.08
C LEU A 350 -1.60 17.53 5.66
N ILE A 351 -1.73 16.30 6.16
CA ILE A 351 -2.86 15.91 7.01
C ILE A 351 -2.83 16.70 8.33
N GLU A 352 -3.98 16.79 8.97
CA GLU A 352 -4.11 17.44 10.27
C GLU A 352 -3.14 16.84 11.30
N GLY A 353 -2.50 17.70 12.09
CA GLY A 353 -1.51 17.34 13.10
C GLY A 353 -0.10 16.98 12.57
N LEU A 354 0.06 16.73 11.27
CA LEU A 354 1.36 16.30 10.73
C LEU A 354 2.43 17.39 10.78
N ALA A 355 2.07 18.67 10.61
CA ALA A 355 3.02 19.77 10.79
C ALA A 355 3.63 19.75 12.21
N ASP A 356 2.79 19.64 13.23
CA ASP A 356 3.21 19.59 14.63
C ASP A 356 4.08 18.35 14.92
N MET A 357 3.73 17.20 14.33
CA MET A 357 4.54 15.98 14.43
C MET A 357 5.95 16.20 13.83
N LEU A 358 6.05 16.83 12.66
CA LEU A 358 7.34 17.09 12.00
C LEU A 358 8.19 18.12 12.73
N GLU A 359 7.56 19.16 13.28
CA GLU A 359 8.23 20.17 14.11
C GLU A 359 8.77 19.54 15.39
N GLY A 360 7.93 18.74 16.07
CA GLY A 360 8.29 17.92 17.22
C GLY A 360 9.23 16.76 16.89
N GLY A 361 9.42 16.42 15.61
CA GLY A 361 10.29 15.35 15.11
C GLY A 361 11.79 15.60 15.30
N ASN A 362 12.16 16.50 16.23
CA ASN A 362 13.50 16.76 16.76
C ASN A 362 13.54 16.87 18.30
N GLU A 363 12.40 16.74 18.97
CA GLU A 363 12.25 16.97 20.41
C GLU A 363 11.47 15.81 21.07
N GLY A 364 11.61 15.62 22.38
CA GLY A 364 10.79 14.64 23.11
C GLY A 364 11.10 13.17 22.84
N PHE A 365 12.25 12.84 22.26
CA PHE A 365 12.62 11.46 21.97
C PHE A 365 12.95 10.64 23.22
N CYS A 366 12.58 9.36 23.17
CA CYS A 366 13.11 8.39 24.11
C CYS A 366 14.63 8.24 23.91
N GLY A 367 15.42 8.67 24.89
CA GLY A 367 16.88 8.60 24.86
C GLY A 367 17.47 7.17 24.87
N LYS A 368 16.63 6.14 24.93
CA LYS A 368 17.02 4.72 24.86
C LYS A 368 16.74 4.09 23.50
N CYS A 369 15.96 4.72 22.61
CA CYS A 369 15.73 4.24 21.25
C CYS A 369 16.89 4.64 20.34
N ALA A 370 17.22 3.81 19.34
CA ALA A 370 18.31 4.09 18.42
C ALA A 370 17.82 4.89 17.22
N TYR A 371 17.92 6.21 17.33
CA TYR A 371 17.70 7.15 16.23
C TYR A 371 18.99 7.32 15.42
N ARG A 372 18.93 7.06 14.11
CA ARG A 372 20.11 6.98 13.24
C ARG A 372 20.46 8.33 12.61
N TYR A 373 20.69 9.35 13.45
CA TYR A 373 20.93 10.74 13.02
C TYR A 373 22.12 10.98 12.08
N LYS A 374 23.03 10.01 11.91
CA LYS A 374 24.30 10.17 11.18
C LYS A 374 24.60 9.11 10.11
N LEU A 375 23.74 8.10 9.91
CA LEU A 375 24.08 6.88 9.15
C LEU A 375 22.97 6.36 8.20
N SER A 376 21.90 7.13 7.95
CA SER A 376 20.68 6.71 7.23
C SER A 376 19.73 5.79 8.03
N TYR A 377 18.43 5.96 7.76
CA TYR A 377 17.35 5.15 8.33
C TYR A 377 17.04 3.90 7.50
N GLY A 378 17.79 3.65 6.41
CA GLY A 378 17.65 2.42 5.63
C GLY A 378 18.04 1.16 6.39
N ALA A 379 17.60 0.02 5.85
CA ALA A 379 17.96 -1.29 6.37
C ALA A 379 19.47 -1.53 6.20
N GLN A 380 20.14 -1.98 7.28
CA GLN A 380 21.59 -2.26 7.27
C GLN A 380 21.91 -3.70 6.84
N ALA A 381 20.94 -4.60 6.95
CA ALA A 381 21.05 -5.99 6.53
C ALA A 381 19.81 -6.41 5.73
N SER A 382 19.94 -7.51 4.99
CA SER A 382 18.89 -8.05 4.12
C SER A 382 17.60 -8.40 4.86
N GLU A 383 17.70 -8.79 6.13
CA GLU A 383 16.58 -9.24 6.97
C GLU A 383 16.11 -8.23 8.02
N GLN A 384 16.29 -6.93 7.76
CA GLN A 384 15.94 -5.86 8.70
C GLN A 384 14.99 -4.85 8.08
N PHE A 385 14.09 -4.31 8.90
CA PHE A 385 13.35 -3.10 8.58
C PHE A 385 14.27 -1.87 8.66
N GLY A 386 13.90 -0.81 7.95
CA GLY A 386 14.43 0.52 8.18
C GLY A 386 13.76 1.19 9.39
N GLY A 387 14.13 2.44 9.66
CA GLY A 387 13.50 3.29 10.67
C GLY A 387 14.25 3.33 12.01
N VAL A 388 13.52 3.66 13.07
CA VAL A 388 14.06 3.81 14.44
C VAL A 388 13.94 2.49 15.19
N GLU A 389 15.02 2.05 15.83
CA GLU A 389 14.96 0.87 16.69
C GLU A 389 14.44 1.23 18.09
N LEU A 390 13.28 0.68 18.45
CA LEU A 390 12.66 0.96 19.74
C LEU A 390 13.30 0.18 20.90
N CYS A 391 13.48 0.86 22.02
CA CYS A 391 13.86 0.25 23.28
C CYS A 391 12.74 -0.65 23.86
N VAL A 392 13.07 -1.48 24.85
CA VAL A 392 12.11 -2.39 25.49
C VAL A 392 10.89 -1.66 26.05
N GLY A 393 11.07 -0.48 26.66
CA GLY A 393 9.96 0.31 27.23
C GLY A 393 8.98 0.80 26.17
N CYS A 394 9.48 1.34 25.06
CA CYS A 394 8.61 1.77 23.95
C CYS A 394 7.93 0.57 23.27
N LYS A 395 8.61 -0.58 23.17
CA LYS A 395 7.99 -1.83 22.66
C LYS A 395 6.84 -2.32 23.56
N GLU A 396 6.89 -2.07 24.86
CA GLU A 396 5.78 -2.36 25.78
C GLU A 396 4.56 -1.47 25.52
N GLU A 397 4.77 -0.18 25.30
CA GLU A 397 3.70 0.75 24.93
C GLU A 397 3.01 0.31 23.63
N TRP A 398 3.81 -0.05 22.62
CA TRP A 398 3.32 -0.64 21.38
C TRP A 398 2.51 -1.92 21.61
N ARG A 399 2.99 -2.80 22.49
CA ARG A 399 2.26 -4.03 22.84
C ARG A 399 0.90 -3.69 23.42
N SER A 400 0.87 -2.84 24.45
CA SER A 400 -0.36 -2.42 25.13
C SER A 400 -1.35 -1.78 24.16
N TYR A 401 -0.87 -0.91 23.26
CA TYR A 401 -1.69 -0.25 22.26
C TYR A 401 -2.37 -1.25 21.31
N LEU A 402 -1.60 -2.19 20.76
CA LEU A 402 -2.12 -3.23 19.83
C LEU A 402 -3.05 -4.23 20.53
N GLU A 403 -2.78 -4.56 21.80
CA GLU A 403 -3.66 -5.41 22.61
C GLU A 403 -4.99 -4.74 22.94
N SER A 404 -5.00 -3.42 23.07
CA SER A 404 -6.20 -2.64 23.37
C SER A 404 -7.16 -2.43 22.18
N LEU A 405 -6.79 -2.83 20.95
CA LEU A 405 -7.57 -2.58 19.74
C LEU A 405 -9.05 -3.00 19.87
N PRO A 406 -9.41 -4.20 20.35
CA PRO A 406 -10.83 -4.59 20.48
C PRO A 406 -11.62 -3.65 21.40
N ALA A 407 -11.03 -3.22 22.52
CA ALA A 407 -11.69 -2.31 23.46
C ALA A 407 -11.84 -0.90 22.88
N ARG A 408 -10.83 -0.40 22.17
CA ARG A 408 -10.91 0.89 21.46
C ARG A 408 -11.93 0.83 20.33
N ALA A 409 -11.98 -0.26 19.57
CA ALA A 409 -12.97 -0.46 18.52
C ALA A 409 -14.40 -0.48 19.07
N ALA A 410 -14.67 -1.18 20.18
CA ALA A 410 -15.99 -1.19 20.80
C ALA A 410 -16.44 0.20 21.29
N LYS A 411 -15.50 1.01 21.80
CA LYS A 411 -15.78 2.40 22.22
C LYS A 411 -16.17 3.29 21.04
N VAL A 412 -15.54 3.10 19.89
CA VAL A 412 -15.77 3.89 18.68
C VAL A 412 -16.99 3.41 17.90
N PHE A 413 -17.23 2.10 17.89
CA PHE A 413 -18.36 1.46 17.23
C PHE A 413 -19.27 0.77 18.26
N PRO A 414 -20.20 1.51 18.92
CA PRO A 414 -21.12 0.93 19.90
C PRO A 414 -21.96 -0.23 19.37
N ILE A 415 -22.10 -0.36 18.04
CA ILE A 415 -22.79 -1.50 17.41
C ILE A 415 -22.11 -2.83 17.73
N LEU A 416 -20.80 -2.84 18.02
CA LEU A 416 -20.04 -4.05 18.37
C LEU A 416 -20.48 -4.65 19.71
N GLU A 417 -20.98 -3.85 20.64
CA GLU A 417 -21.53 -4.34 21.92
C GLU A 417 -22.79 -5.21 21.72
N LYS A 418 -23.48 -5.04 20.58
CA LYS A 418 -24.70 -5.78 20.24
C LYS A 418 -24.41 -7.09 19.51
N VAL A 419 -23.21 -7.24 18.93
CA VAL A 419 -22.78 -8.45 18.22
C VAL A 419 -22.27 -9.52 19.20
N SER A 420 -21.79 -9.10 20.38
CA SER A 420 -21.33 -9.99 21.45
C SER A 420 -22.48 -10.61 22.27
N VAL A 421 -23.36 -11.39 21.62
CA VAL A 421 -24.30 -12.28 22.33
C VAL A 421 -24.51 -13.60 21.55
N SER A 422 -23.53 -14.51 21.59
CA SER A 422 -23.82 -15.95 21.37
C SER A 422 -22.76 -16.94 21.87
N ASN A 423 -21.81 -16.55 22.72
CA ASN A 423 -20.84 -17.49 23.29
C ASN A 423 -20.84 -17.38 24.83
N GLY A 424 -21.67 -18.20 25.51
CA GLY A 424 -21.53 -18.42 26.95
C GLY A 424 -22.79 -18.80 27.74
N VAL A 425 -23.16 -20.09 27.66
CA VAL A 425 -23.76 -20.93 28.73
C VAL A 425 -24.97 -20.41 29.52
N LYS A 426 -26.13 -21.08 29.38
CA LYS A 426 -27.01 -21.49 30.49
C LYS A 426 -27.89 -22.68 30.06
N GLY A 427 -27.94 -23.73 30.88
CA GLY A 427 -28.96 -24.77 30.76
C GLY A 427 -28.45 -26.19 30.98
N GLY A 428 -27.94 -26.49 32.18
CA GLY A 428 -27.98 -27.86 32.66
C GLY A 428 -29.43 -28.34 32.66
N LEU A 429 -29.70 -29.42 31.93
CA LEU A 429 -30.91 -30.21 32.07
C LEU A 429 -30.44 -31.62 32.43
N ALA A 430 -30.46 -31.88 33.73
CA ALA A 430 -30.69 -33.22 34.23
C ALA A 430 -31.99 -33.73 33.62
N ARG A 431 -31.98 -34.95 33.09
CA ARG A 431 -33.15 -35.82 33.05
C ARG A 431 -32.73 -37.22 33.43
N ASN A 432 -33.43 -37.71 34.45
CA ASN A 432 -33.52 -39.10 34.89
C ASN A 432 -33.96 -40.04 33.77
#